data_AF-A0A2V9CL26-F1
#
_entry.id   AF-A0A2V9CL26-F1
#
_cell.length_a   1.000
_cell.length_b   1.000
_cell.length_c   1.000
_cell.angle_alpha   90.00
_cell.angle_beta   90.00
_cell.angle_gamma   90.00
#
_symmetry.space_group_name_H-M   'P 1'
#
loop_
_entity.id
_entity.type
_entity.pdbx_description
1 polymer ?
#
loop_
_entity_poly.entity_id
_entity_poly.type
_entity_poly.pdbx_seq_one_letter_code
_entity_poly.pdbx_strand_id
1 'polypeptide(L)'
;MAVLGPTSRWLILAAGLCGLLCAAARAQDRIAVLLSQFTQETDPVRKAKALPKLGDAQFELMRKETAAGNYAQALHIAQEYRDEVRTATTALRSSGVDAERHPNGFKQVQIHLRKSLREIDQAILAAAEEQREALGAVHKDLVSLEKELIDMLFPRQPGKNPEKDKPKE
;
A
#
# COMPACT_ATOMS: atom_id res chain seq x y z
N MET A 1 8.30 -24.14 66.57
CA MET A 1 7.76 -22.78 66.37
C MET A 1 8.00 -22.39 64.93
N ALA A 2 6.92 -22.03 64.22
CA ALA A 2 6.91 -21.72 62.81
C ALA A 2 7.39 -20.28 62.57
N VAL A 3 8.20 -20.06 61.53
CA VAL A 3 8.27 -18.78 60.83
C VAL A 3 8.31 -19.07 59.33
N LEU A 4 7.15 -18.83 58.71
CA LEU A 4 6.90 -18.80 57.29
C LEU A 4 7.12 -17.36 56.81
N GLY A 5 7.82 -17.15 55.70
CA GLY A 5 7.84 -15.87 54.99
C GLY A 5 8.89 -15.81 53.89
N PRO A 6 8.74 -14.93 52.88
CA PRO A 6 7.55 -14.74 52.05
C PRO A 6 7.84 -15.05 50.57
N THR A 7 6.77 -15.39 49.88
CA THR A 7 6.67 -15.78 48.47
C THR A 7 7.17 -14.69 47.51
N SER A 8 8.05 -15.10 46.58
CA SER A 8 8.61 -14.29 45.50
C SER A 8 7.51 -13.86 44.51
N ARG A 9 7.10 -12.59 44.59
CA ARG A 9 6.19 -11.93 43.65
C ARG A 9 6.97 -11.37 42.45
N TRP A 10 7.46 -12.23 41.55
CA TRP A 10 8.14 -11.80 40.31
C TRP A 10 7.84 -12.73 39.13
N LEU A 11 6.56 -13.01 38.82
CA LEU A 11 6.23 -13.78 37.60
C LEU A 11 4.91 -13.35 36.95
N ILE A 12 4.66 -12.05 36.79
CA ILE A 12 3.61 -11.59 35.86
C ILE A 12 4.11 -10.36 35.10
N LEU A 13 4.96 -10.56 34.10
CA LEU A 13 5.23 -9.53 33.07
C LEU A 13 5.57 -10.13 31.68
N ALA A 14 5.62 -11.46 31.52
CA ALA A 14 6.03 -12.10 30.26
C ALA A 14 4.87 -12.40 29.27
N ALA A 15 3.61 -12.30 29.68
CA ALA A 15 2.47 -12.72 28.83
C ALA A 15 2.06 -11.68 27.76
N GLY A 16 2.38 -10.40 27.95
CA GLY A 16 2.00 -9.35 27.00
C GLY A 16 2.83 -9.35 25.71
N LEU A 17 4.12 -9.72 25.79
CA LEU A 17 5.06 -9.63 24.66
C LEU A 17 4.83 -10.74 23.62
N CYS A 18 4.37 -11.92 24.04
CA CYS A 18 4.19 -13.07 23.14
C CYS A 18 2.96 -12.93 22.20
N GLY A 19 1.90 -12.25 22.66
CA GLY A 19 0.69 -12.03 21.87
C GLY A 19 0.88 -11.07 20.70
N LEU A 20 1.66 -10.00 20.89
CA LEU A 20 1.98 -9.01 19.85
C LEU A 20 2.86 -9.60 18.73
N LEU A 21 3.84 -10.43 19.09
CA LEU A 21 4.72 -11.09 18.12
C LEU A 21 3.95 -12.08 17.21
N CYS A 22 3.02 -12.84 17.77
CA CYS A 22 2.20 -13.79 17.00
C CYS A 22 1.27 -13.13 15.98
N ALA A 23 0.81 -11.91 16.23
CA ALA A 23 -0.10 -11.19 15.35
C ALA A 23 0.63 -10.51 14.17
N ALA A 24 1.84 -9.99 14.42
CA ALA A 24 2.68 -9.40 13.38
C ALA A 24 3.15 -10.45 12.37
N ALA A 25 3.62 -11.61 12.85
CA ALA A 25 4.03 -12.73 11.99
C ALA A 25 2.89 -13.20 11.08
N ARG A 26 1.69 -13.36 11.62
CA ARG A 26 0.50 -13.73 10.82
C ARG A 26 0.13 -12.70 9.75
N ALA A 27 0.31 -11.41 10.04
CA ALA A 27 0.06 -10.36 9.05
C ALA A 27 1.08 -10.42 7.91
N GLN A 28 2.35 -10.63 8.24
CA GLN A 28 3.43 -10.79 7.26
C GLN A 28 3.23 -12.03 6.38
N ASP A 29 2.85 -13.18 6.96
CA ASP A 29 2.53 -14.40 6.20
C ASP A 29 1.39 -14.15 5.20
N ARG A 30 0.34 -13.45 5.63
CA ARG A 30 -0.79 -13.10 4.75
C ARG A 30 -0.36 -12.19 3.61
N ILE A 31 0.47 -11.18 3.89
CA ILE A 31 1.02 -10.28 2.86
C ILE A 31 1.90 -11.06 1.89
N ALA A 32 2.77 -11.95 2.37
CA ALA A 32 3.64 -12.75 1.52
C ALA A 32 2.86 -13.64 0.53
N VAL A 33 1.76 -14.26 0.97
CA VAL A 33 0.89 -15.03 0.09
C VAL A 33 0.22 -14.14 -0.97
N LEU A 34 -0.28 -12.97 -0.59
CA LEU A 34 -0.93 -12.03 -1.50
C LEU A 34 0.07 -11.43 -2.50
N LEU A 35 1.27 -11.11 -2.06
CA LEU A 35 2.37 -10.64 -2.89
C LEU A 35 2.77 -11.71 -3.90
N SER A 36 2.89 -12.97 -3.47
CA SER A 36 3.19 -14.09 -4.36
C SER A 36 2.13 -14.27 -5.44
N GLN A 37 0.84 -14.14 -5.10
CA GLN A 37 -0.25 -14.15 -6.07
C GLN A 37 -0.17 -12.97 -7.05
N PHE A 38 0.12 -11.77 -6.53
CA PHE A 38 0.27 -10.56 -7.35
C PHE A 38 1.45 -10.65 -8.32
N THR A 39 2.60 -11.15 -7.88
CA THR A 39 3.82 -11.24 -8.70
C THR A 39 3.69 -12.29 -9.79
N GLN A 40 3.11 -13.45 -9.48
CA GLN A 40 2.93 -14.57 -10.42
C GLN A 40 1.82 -14.32 -11.46
N GLU A 41 0.83 -13.47 -11.17
CA GLU A 41 -0.22 -13.17 -12.14
C GLU A 41 0.36 -12.46 -13.37
N THR A 42 0.08 -12.99 -14.56
CA THR A 42 0.60 -12.48 -15.83
C THR A 42 -0.44 -11.67 -16.61
N ASP A 43 -1.73 -11.91 -16.36
CA ASP A 43 -2.80 -11.12 -16.97
C ASP A 43 -2.85 -9.72 -16.33
N PRO A 44 -2.72 -8.64 -17.11
CA PRO A 44 -2.66 -7.28 -16.58
C PRO A 44 -3.88 -6.87 -15.77
N VAL A 45 -5.07 -7.28 -16.19
CA VAL A 45 -6.33 -6.92 -15.53
C VAL A 45 -6.50 -7.68 -14.21
N ARG A 46 -6.17 -8.98 -14.18
CA ARG A 46 -6.18 -9.77 -12.95
C ARG A 46 -5.09 -9.32 -11.98
N LYS A 47 -3.89 -8.96 -12.45
CA LYS A 47 -2.82 -8.40 -11.61
C LYS A 47 -3.31 -7.11 -10.93
N ALA A 48 -3.90 -6.21 -11.71
CA ALA A 48 -4.50 -4.98 -11.20
C ALA A 48 -5.63 -5.23 -10.18
N LYS A 49 -6.42 -6.29 -10.36
CA LYS A 49 -7.49 -6.70 -9.42
C LYS A 49 -6.98 -7.37 -8.15
N ALA A 50 -5.77 -7.93 -8.15
CA ALA A 50 -5.14 -8.50 -6.96
C ALA A 50 -4.61 -7.39 -6.02
N LEU A 51 -4.21 -6.25 -6.59
CA LEU A 51 -3.59 -5.14 -5.87
C LEU A 51 -4.41 -4.62 -4.67
N PRO A 52 -5.75 -4.40 -4.76
CA PRO A 52 -6.51 -3.90 -3.62
C PRO A 52 -6.43 -4.80 -2.38
N LYS A 53 -6.45 -6.12 -2.57
CA LYS A 53 -6.40 -7.07 -1.44
C LYS A 53 -5.03 -7.10 -0.80
N LEU A 54 -3.96 -7.03 -1.60
CA LEU A 54 -2.58 -6.90 -1.12
C LEU A 54 -2.38 -5.58 -0.38
N GLY A 55 -2.76 -4.48 -1.01
CA GLY A 55 -2.69 -3.14 -0.44
C GLY A 55 -3.45 -3.01 0.87
N ASP A 56 -4.69 -3.50 0.97
CA ASP A 56 -5.45 -3.47 2.22
C ASP A 56 -4.71 -4.17 3.38
N ALA A 57 -4.08 -5.32 3.12
CA ALA A 57 -3.29 -6.04 4.12
C ALA A 57 -2.01 -5.28 4.51
N GLN A 58 -1.33 -4.67 3.55
CA GLN A 58 -0.17 -3.80 3.79
C GLN A 58 -0.54 -2.57 4.63
N PHE A 59 -1.62 -1.87 4.28
CA PHE A 59 -2.07 -0.70 5.03
C PHE A 59 -2.59 -1.06 6.43
N GLU A 60 -3.17 -2.25 6.62
CA GLU A 60 -3.45 -2.80 7.96
C GLU A 60 -2.18 -2.93 8.81
N LEU A 61 -1.07 -3.42 8.23
CA LEU A 61 0.20 -3.50 8.92
C LEU A 61 0.82 -2.11 9.14
N MET A 62 0.84 -1.26 8.11
CA MET A 62 1.38 0.10 8.18
C MET A 62 0.74 0.93 9.29
N ARG A 63 -0.59 0.82 9.47
CA ARG A 63 -1.30 1.49 10.59
C ARG A 63 -0.81 1.00 11.95
N LYS A 64 -0.59 -0.30 12.12
CA LYS A 64 -0.06 -0.87 13.37
C LYS A 64 1.36 -0.40 13.65
N GLU A 65 2.22 -0.39 12.64
CA GLU A 65 3.60 0.07 12.76
C GLU A 65 3.66 1.57 13.09
N THR A 66 2.80 2.38 12.43
CA THR A 66 2.67 3.81 12.72
C THR A 66 2.20 4.03 14.16
N ALA A 67 1.20 3.28 14.63
CA ALA A 67 0.72 3.36 16.01
C ALA A 67 1.76 2.90 17.05
N ALA A 68 2.67 2.02 16.67
CA ALA A 68 3.79 1.58 17.50
C ALA A 68 5.00 2.53 17.46
N GLY A 69 4.97 3.59 16.63
CA GLY A 69 6.10 4.50 16.42
C GLY A 69 7.20 3.93 15.50
N ASN A 70 6.94 2.81 14.83
CA ASN A 70 7.87 2.15 13.92
C ASN A 70 7.81 2.78 12.51
N TYR A 71 8.10 4.07 12.42
CA TYR A 71 7.95 4.83 11.17
C TYR A 71 8.85 4.33 10.02
N ALA A 72 10.01 3.73 10.34
CA ALA A 72 10.87 3.11 9.33
C ALA A 72 10.18 1.91 8.64
N GLN A 73 9.47 1.08 9.42
CA GLN A 73 8.72 -0.05 8.87
C GLN A 73 7.47 0.43 8.10
N ALA A 74 6.78 1.47 8.60
CA ALA A 74 5.67 2.08 7.88
C ALA A 74 6.11 2.65 6.52
N LEU A 75 7.25 3.32 6.47
CA LEU A 75 7.86 3.81 5.24
C LEU A 75 8.19 2.66 4.27
N HIS A 76 8.81 1.58 4.77
CA HIS A 76 9.14 0.43 3.93
C HIS A 76 7.89 -0.16 3.28
N ILE A 77 6.80 -0.35 4.04
CA ILE A 77 5.52 -0.85 3.51
C ILE A 77 4.95 0.09 2.43
N ALA A 78 5.02 1.41 2.65
CA ALA A 78 4.55 2.38 1.68
C ALA A 78 5.35 2.34 0.36
N GLN A 79 6.67 2.11 0.44
CA GLN A 79 7.54 1.96 -0.72
C GLN A 79 7.22 0.69 -1.53
N GLU A 80 7.02 -0.45 -0.85
CA GLU A 80 6.61 -1.70 -1.50
C GLU A 80 5.28 -1.53 -2.23
N TYR A 81 4.29 -0.95 -1.54
CA TYR A 81 2.99 -0.66 -2.15
C TYR A 81 3.11 0.23 -3.39
N ARG A 82 3.95 1.27 -3.36
CA ARG A 82 4.21 2.12 -4.53
C ARG A 82 4.78 1.33 -5.71
N ASP A 83 5.72 0.43 -5.45
CA ASP A 83 6.38 -0.35 -6.50
C ASP A 83 5.41 -1.39 -7.11
N GLU A 84 4.52 -1.94 -6.31
CA GLU A 84 3.42 -2.81 -6.76
C GLU A 84 2.39 -2.05 -7.60
N VAL A 85 1.98 -0.85 -7.17
CA VAL A 85 1.10 0.03 -7.96
C VAL A 85 1.74 0.36 -9.31
N ARG A 86 3.03 0.71 -9.32
CA ARG A 86 3.78 1.00 -10.54
C ARG A 86 3.81 -0.21 -11.47
N THR A 87 3.99 -1.41 -10.90
CA THR A 87 3.99 -2.68 -11.64
C THR A 87 2.61 -2.94 -12.26
N ALA A 88 1.53 -2.82 -11.49
CA ALA A 88 0.17 -3.02 -11.99
C ALA A 88 -0.21 -2.00 -13.08
N THR A 89 0.10 -0.72 -12.86
CA THR A 89 -0.18 0.37 -13.82
C THR A 89 0.61 0.17 -15.11
N THR A 90 1.88 -0.21 -15.02
CA THR A 90 2.71 -0.52 -16.19
C THR A 90 2.18 -1.72 -16.96
N ALA A 91 1.77 -2.80 -16.28
CA ALA A 91 1.17 -3.96 -16.94
C ALA A 91 -0.11 -3.58 -17.70
N LEU A 92 -0.99 -2.79 -17.06
CA LEU A 92 -2.22 -2.29 -17.68
C LEU A 92 -1.91 -1.42 -18.92
N ARG A 93 -1.01 -0.45 -18.80
CA ARG A 93 -0.61 0.42 -19.92
C ARG A 93 -0.04 -0.38 -21.08
N SER A 94 0.90 -1.30 -20.80
CA SER A 94 1.57 -2.12 -21.81
C SER A 94 0.65 -3.16 -22.47
N SER A 95 -0.50 -3.46 -21.86
CA SER A 95 -1.48 -4.41 -22.43
C SER A 95 -2.19 -3.89 -23.68
N GLY A 96 -2.18 -2.58 -23.91
CA GLY A 96 -2.92 -1.94 -25.00
C GLY A 96 -4.44 -1.93 -24.81
N VAL A 97 -4.95 -2.36 -23.65
CA VAL A 97 -6.38 -2.28 -23.33
C VAL A 97 -6.83 -0.81 -23.30
N ASP A 98 -7.82 -0.49 -24.12
CA ASP A 98 -8.50 0.82 -24.10
C ASP A 98 -9.25 0.98 -22.77
N ALA A 99 -8.69 1.80 -21.88
CA ALA A 99 -9.23 2.03 -20.55
C ALA A 99 -10.53 2.86 -20.53
N GLU A 100 -10.81 3.67 -21.55
CA GLU A 100 -12.08 4.41 -21.70
C GLU A 100 -13.21 3.41 -21.94
N ARG A 101 -12.99 2.42 -22.82
CA ARG A 101 -13.98 1.38 -23.17
C ARG A 101 -13.99 0.19 -22.21
N HIS A 102 -12.84 -0.17 -21.65
CA HIS A 102 -12.64 -1.33 -20.78
C HIS A 102 -11.96 -0.90 -19.47
N PRO A 103 -12.69 -0.21 -18.58
CA PRO A 103 -12.11 0.40 -17.38
C PRO A 103 -11.71 -0.61 -16.28
N ASN A 104 -11.87 -1.91 -16.54
CA ASN A 104 -11.54 -2.96 -15.60
C ASN A 104 -10.02 -3.06 -15.40
N GLY A 105 -9.60 -3.34 -14.18
CA GLY A 105 -8.20 -3.20 -13.74
C GLY A 105 -7.87 -1.75 -13.40
N PHE A 106 -8.00 -0.85 -14.37
CA PHE A 106 -7.67 0.57 -14.23
C PHE A 106 -8.45 1.25 -13.09
N LYS A 107 -9.79 1.12 -13.07
CA LYS A 107 -10.62 1.70 -12.00
C LYS A 107 -10.33 1.09 -10.63
N GLN A 108 -10.04 -0.21 -10.55
CA GLN A 108 -9.75 -0.87 -9.27
C GLN A 108 -8.47 -0.29 -8.65
N VAL A 109 -7.41 -0.16 -9.45
CA VAL A 109 -6.15 0.46 -9.00
C VAL A 109 -6.38 1.92 -8.61
N GLN A 110 -7.07 2.69 -9.45
CA GLN A 110 -7.33 4.12 -9.19
C GLN A 110 -8.15 4.35 -7.92
N ILE A 111 -9.22 3.58 -7.69
CA ILE A 111 -10.05 3.69 -6.48
C ILE A 111 -9.23 3.35 -5.24
N HIS A 112 -8.42 2.29 -5.32
CA HIS A 112 -7.58 1.91 -4.18
C HIS A 112 -6.51 2.97 -3.90
N LEU A 113 -5.89 3.56 -4.93
CA LEU A 113 -4.92 4.65 -4.75
C LEU A 113 -5.49 5.82 -3.98
N ARG A 114 -6.73 6.23 -4.27
CA ARG A 114 -7.39 7.32 -3.53
C ARG A 114 -7.53 7.03 -2.04
N LYS A 115 -7.76 5.77 -1.68
CA LYS A 115 -7.79 5.34 -0.28
C LYS A 115 -6.38 5.35 0.31
N SER A 116 -5.42 4.74 -0.38
CA SER A 116 -4.03 4.63 0.05
C SER A 116 -3.33 5.98 0.24
N LEU A 117 -3.58 6.96 -0.62
CA LEU A 117 -3.02 8.32 -0.49
C LEU A 117 -3.41 8.95 0.86
N ARG A 118 -4.68 8.80 1.28
CA ARG A 118 -5.13 9.31 2.59
C ARG A 118 -4.46 8.61 3.77
N GLU A 119 -4.21 7.31 3.65
CA GLU A 119 -3.51 6.53 4.69
C GLU A 119 -2.03 6.98 4.80
N ILE A 120 -1.40 7.29 3.67
CA ILE A 120 -0.03 7.84 3.65
C ILE A 120 0.00 9.25 4.21
N ASP A 121 -0.97 10.11 3.88
CA ASP A 121 -1.09 11.44 4.49
C ASP A 121 -1.16 11.35 6.02
N GLN A 122 -1.93 10.40 6.56
CA GLN A 122 -1.99 10.17 8.01
C GLN A 122 -0.64 9.74 8.59
N ALA A 123 0.11 8.87 7.89
CA ALA A 123 1.44 8.47 8.32
C ALA A 123 2.45 9.64 8.27
N ILE A 124 2.39 10.49 7.24
CA ILE A 124 3.22 11.70 7.11
C ILE A 124 3.02 12.63 8.31
N LEU A 125 1.77 12.85 8.72
CA LEU A 125 1.43 13.71 9.85
C LEU A 125 1.96 13.17 11.19
N ALA A 126 2.04 11.83 11.33
CA ALA A 126 2.49 11.18 12.54
C ALA A 126 4.02 11.02 12.61
N ALA A 127 4.72 11.04 11.47
CA ALA A 127 6.13 10.70 11.38
C ALA A 127 7.09 11.81 11.87
N ALA A 128 8.28 11.38 12.31
CA ALA A 128 9.44 12.24 12.51
C ALA A 128 9.93 12.82 11.16
N GLU A 129 10.74 13.89 11.21
CA GLU A 129 11.08 14.70 10.04
C GLU A 129 11.65 13.88 8.87
N GLU A 130 12.63 13.01 9.15
CA GLU A 130 13.27 12.18 8.12
C GLU A 130 12.27 11.25 7.41
N GLN A 131 11.45 10.52 8.18
CA GLN A 131 10.45 9.62 7.60
C GLN A 131 9.31 10.40 6.94
N ARG A 132 9.00 11.62 7.41
CA ARG A 132 8.01 12.50 6.78
C ARG A 132 8.42 12.88 5.36
N GLU A 133 9.66 13.27 5.14
CA GLU A 133 10.17 13.60 3.80
C GLU A 133 10.10 12.38 2.88
N ALA A 134 10.54 11.22 3.36
CA ALA A 134 10.55 9.99 2.58
C ALA A 134 9.12 9.49 2.26
N LEU A 135 8.18 9.56 3.21
CA LEU A 135 6.76 9.25 2.97
C LEU A 135 6.14 10.26 2.00
N GLY A 136 6.53 11.54 2.08
CA GLY A 136 6.10 12.57 1.14
C GLY A 136 6.54 12.27 -0.31
N ALA A 137 7.74 11.72 -0.50
CA ALA A 137 8.20 11.27 -1.82
C ALA A 137 7.34 10.10 -2.35
N VAL A 138 7.05 9.11 -1.51
CA VAL A 138 6.15 7.99 -1.87
C VAL A 138 4.75 8.50 -2.24
N HIS A 139 4.19 9.42 -1.46
CA HIS A 139 2.91 10.05 -1.75
C HIS A 139 2.91 10.73 -3.13
N LYS A 140 3.95 11.52 -3.44
CA LYS A 140 4.07 12.21 -4.73
C LYS A 140 4.15 11.23 -5.91
N ASP A 141 4.87 10.12 -5.75
CA ASP A 141 4.94 9.06 -6.76
C ASP A 141 3.55 8.45 -7.01
N LEU A 142 2.81 8.16 -5.95
CA LEU A 142 1.45 7.59 -6.05
C LEU A 142 0.44 8.58 -6.66
N VAL A 143 0.52 9.88 -6.34
CA VAL A 143 -0.29 10.92 -7.00
C VAL A 143 -0.01 10.95 -8.51
N SER A 144 1.25 10.79 -8.90
CA SER A 144 1.63 10.76 -10.32
C SER A 144 1.05 9.53 -11.04
N LEU A 145 1.06 8.36 -10.38
CA LEU A 145 0.45 7.13 -10.88
C LEU A 145 -1.09 7.23 -10.94
N GLU A 146 -1.72 7.87 -9.96
CA GLU A 146 -3.17 8.13 -9.99
C GLU A 146 -3.54 9.02 -11.19
N LYS A 147 -2.78 10.08 -11.41
CA LYS A 147 -2.97 10.98 -12.56
C LYS A 147 -2.87 10.22 -13.87
N GLU A 148 -1.89 9.33 -14.01
CA GLU A 148 -1.74 8.49 -15.20
C GLU A 148 -2.97 7.61 -15.44
N LEU A 149 -3.47 6.94 -14.39
CA LEU A 149 -4.69 6.12 -14.47
C LEU A 149 -5.92 6.96 -14.86
N ILE A 150 -6.06 8.16 -14.29
CA ILE A 150 -7.15 9.09 -14.62
C ILE A 150 -7.07 9.52 -16.08
N ASP A 151 -5.88 9.82 -16.58
CA ASP A 151 -5.68 10.24 -17.97
C ASP A 151 -5.96 9.09 -18.96
N MET A 152 -5.64 7.84 -18.60
CA MET A 152 -6.03 6.65 -19.38
C MET A 152 -7.54 6.39 -19.34
N LEU A 153 -8.18 6.49 -18.18
CA LEU A 153 -9.61 6.26 -17.99
C LEU A 153 -10.49 7.33 -18.64
N PHE A 154 -9.99 8.56 -18.70
CA PHE A 154 -10.74 9.72 -19.17
C PHE A 154 -9.85 10.57 -20.09
N PRO A 155 -9.58 10.12 -21.33
CA PRO A 155 -8.69 10.84 -22.25
C PRO A 155 -9.30 12.17 -22.76
N ARG A 156 -10.63 12.31 -22.71
CA ARG A 156 -11.38 13.50 -23.16
C ARG A 156 -11.84 14.36 -21.98
N GLN A 157 -10.88 14.92 -21.24
CA GLN A 157 -11.20 15.84 -20.15
C GLN A 157 -11.46 17.26 -20.68
N PRO A 158 -12.35 18.05 -20.05
CA PRO A 158 -12.48 19.47 -20.35
C PRO A 158 -11.11 20.17 -20.25
N GLY A 159 -10.66 20.77 -21.36
CA GLY A 159 -9.33 21.39 -21.46
C GLY A 159 -8.21 20.51 -22.05
N LYS A 160 -8.43 19.20 -22.26
CA LYS A 160 -7.53 18.30 -22.98
C LYS A 160 -8.19 17.83 -24.27
N ASN A 161 -7.61 18.18 -25.43
CA ASN A 161 -8.14 17.72 -26.72
C ASN A 161 -7.17 16.69 -27.33
N PRO A 162 -7.43 15.37 -27.16
CA PRO A 162 -6.51 14.32 -27.59
C PRO A 162 -6.29 14.26 -29.11
N GLU A 163 -7.14 14.92 -29.90
CA GLU A 163 -7.00 15.02 -31.35
C GLU A 163 -6.04 16.14 -31.79
N LYS A 164 -5.81 17.15 -30.93
CA LYS A 164 -4.85 18.24 -31.19
C LYS A 164 -3.42 17.92 -30.75
N ASP A 165 -3.24 17.00 -29.80
CA ASP A 165 -1.94 16.62 -29.24
C ASP A 165 -1.28 15.43 -29.98
N LYS A 166 -1.91 14.90 -31.04
CA LYS A 166 -1.24 13.91 -31.89
C LYS A 166 -0.12 14.59 -32.69
N PRO A 167 1.11 14.02 -32.75
CA PRO A 167 2.14 14.49 -33.65
C PRO A 167 1.58 14.46 -35.08
N LYS A 168 1.72 15.57 -35.81
CA LYS A 168 1.43 15.57 -37.25
C LYS A 168 2.49 14.70 -37.92
N GLU A 169 2.04 13.68 -38.65
CA GLU A 169 2.87 12.89 -39.58
C GLU A 169 3.46 13.77 -40.69
#